data_AF-A0A351RBM9-F1
#
_entry.id   AF-A0A351RBM9-F1
#
_cell.length_a   1.000
_cell.length_b   1.000
_cell.length_c   1.000
_cell.angle_alpha   90.00
_cell.angle_beta   90.00
_cell.angle_gamma   90.00
#
_symmetry.space_group_name_H-M   'P 1'
#
loop_
_entity.id
_entity.type
_entity.pdbx_description
1 polymer ?
#
loop_
_entity_poly.entity_id
_entity_poly.type
_entity_poly.pdbx_seq_one_letter_code
_entity_poly.pdbx_strand_id
1 'polypeptide(L)' 'MSDKQDVTESEISCLEMVRNGNYLNVASACNEVETLVAKGYVSKVALVGMPLMQRHYDYVLSVPGLIVLRQYKP' A
#
# COMPACT_ATOMS: atom_id res chain seq x y z
N MET A 1 -4.59 -25.54 -7.56
CA MET A 1 -4.47 -24.82 -6.28
C MET A 1 -4.77 -23.37 -6.60
N SER A 2 -6.01 -22.94 -6.35
CA SER A 2 -6.34 -21.52 -6.41
C SER A 2 -6.20 -21.00 -4.99
N ASP A 3 -5.01 -20.53 -4.65
CA ASP A 3 -4.81 -19.67 -3.50
C ASP A 3 -5.59 -18.37 -3.77
N LYS A 4 -6.91 -18.41 -3.54
CA LYS A 4 -7.70 -17.21 -3.33
C LYS A 4 -7.10 -16.58 -2.10
N GLN A 5 -6.20 -15.63 -2.32
CA GLN A 5 -5.72 -14.75 -1.26
C GLN A 5 -6.97 -14.05 -0.74
N ASP A 6 -7.45 -14.48 0.44
CA ASP A 6 -8.57 -13.86 1.14
C ASP A 6 -8.14 -12.44 1.52
N VAL A 7 -8.41 -11.50 0.62
CA VAL A 7 -8.21 -10.07 0.88
C VAL A 7 -9.45 -9.59 1.63
N THR A 8 -9.23 -9.08 2.83
CA THR A 8 -10.29 -8.62 3.71
C THR A 8 -10.84 -7.26 3.27
N GLU A 9 -12.07 -6.91 3.67
CA GLU A 9 -12.68 -5.62 3.33
C GLU A 9 -11.87 -4.42 3.85
N SER A 10 -11.23 -4.57 5.02
CA SER A 10 -10.29 -3.59 5.57
C SER A 10 -9.06 -3.38 4.69
N GLU A 11 -8.54 -4.45 4.09
CA GLU A 11 -7.43 -4.38 3.16
C GLU A 11 -7.82 -3.70 1.85
N ILE A 12 -9.00 -4.00 1.31
CA ILE A 12 -9.55 -3.29 0.15
C ILE A 12 -9.68 -1.79 0.44
N SER A 13 -10.20 -1.42 1.61
CA SER A 13 -10.32 -0.02 2.05
C SER A 13 -8.95 0.65 2.16
N CYS A 14 -7.95 -0.04 2.70
CA CYS A 14 -6.57 0.47 2.75
C CYS A 14 -5.98 0.67 1.35
N LEU A 15 -6.21 -0.27 0.42
CA LEU A 15 -5.75 -0.15 -0.97
C LEU A 15 -6.37 1.08 -1.66
N GLU A 16 -7.64 1.41 -1.36
CA GLU A 16 -8.26 2.65 -1.85
C GLU A 16 -7.62 3.90 -1.25
N MET A 17 -7.34 3.91 0.05
CA MET A 17 -6.67 5.05 0.69
C MET A 17 -5.28 5.28 0.09
N VAL A 18 -4.53 4.20 -0.17
CA VAL A 18 -3.24 4.26 -0.89
C VAL A 18 -3.44 4.79 -2.31
N ARG A 19 -4.44 4.30 -3.05
CA ARG A 19 -4.79 4.81 -4.40
C ARG A 19 -5.07 6.31 -4.41
N ASN A 20 -5.76 6.79 -3.38
CA ASN A 20 -6.16 8.19 -3.23
C ASN A 20 -5.00 9.09 -2.77
N GLY A 21 -3.82 8.53 -2.52
CA GLY A 21 -2.63 9.28 -2.13
C GLY A 21 -2.56 9.63 -0.65
N ASN A 22 -3.36 9.00 0.21
CA ASN A 22 -3.38 9.29 1.65
C ASN A 22 -2.10 8.85 2.39
N TYR A 23 -1.23 8.09 1.73
CA TYR A 23 0.03 7.59 2.27
C TYR A 23 1.23 8.06 1.44
N LEU A 24 1.16 9.29 0.91
CA LEU A 24 2.28 9.94 0.25
C LEU A 24 3.03 10.84 1.23
N ASN A 25 4.35 10.87 1.12
CA ASN A 25 5.25 11.68 1.93
C ASN A 25 5.07 11.49 3.45
N VAL A 26 4.88 10.24 3.90
CA VAL A 26 4.68 9.91 5.31
C VAL A 26 5.93 9.25 5.90
N ALA A 27 6.27 9.58 7.15
CA ALA A 27 7.40 8.95 7.85
C ALA A 27 7.15 7.46 8.16
N SER A 28 5.89 7.10 8.41
CA SER A 28 5.42 5.74 8.65
C SER A 28 3.95 5.60 8.26
N ALA A 29 3.58 4.46 7.69
CA ALA A 29 2.18 4.09 7.51
C ALA A 29 1.68 3.21 8.67
N CYS A 30 0.36 3.00 8.71
CA CYS A 30 -0.27 2.06 9.65
C CYS A 30 0.17 0.61 9.36
N ASN A 31 0.10 -0.26 10.37
CA ASN A 31 0.46 -1.69 10.24
C ASN A 31 -0.29 -2.40 9.12
N GLU A 32 -1.54 -2.02 8.84
CA GLU A 32 -2.32 -2.58 7.72
C GLU A 32 -1.67 -2.29 6.36
N VAL A 33 -1.19 -1.07 6.13
CA VAL A 33 -0.50 -0.70 4.89
C VAL A 33 0.86 -1.40 4.80
N GLU A 34 1.61 -1.50 5.90
CA GLU A 34 2.86 -2.27 5.93
C GLU A 34 2.62 -3.76 5.65
N THR A 35 1.48 -4.30 6.09
CA THR A 35 1.07 -5.68 5.77
C THR A 35 0.76 -5.82 4.28
N LEU A 36 0.09 -4.84 3.67
CA LEU A 36 -0.14 -4.82 2.21
C LEU A 36 1.15 -4.68 1.41
N VAL A 37 2.16 -3.98 1.95
CA VAL A 37 3.51 -3.96 1.38
C VAL A 37 4.16 -5.34 1.45
N ALA A 38 4.08 -6.01 2.61
CA ALA A 38 4.60 -7.37 2.76
C ALA A 38 3.90 -8.40 1.85
N LYS A 39 2.61 -8.21 1.57
CA LYS A 39 1.82 -9.01 0.61
C LYS A 39 2.14 -8.67 -0.85
N GLY A 40 2.87 -7.58 -1.12
CA GLY A 40 3.24 -7.13 -2.46
C GLY A 40 2.17 -6.30 -3.18
N TYR A 41 1.05 -5.98 -2.53
CA TYR A 41 -0.02 -5.17 -3.12
C TYR A 41 0.30 -3.67 -3.13
N VAL A 42 1.17 -3.23 -2.23
CA VAL A 42 1.63 -1.84 -2.13
C VAL A 42 3.15 -1.81 -2.24
N SER A 43 3.69 -0.84 -2.96
CA SER A 43 5.11 -0.55 -3.03
C SER A 43 5.44 0.62 -2.11
N LYS A 44 6.48 0.44 -1.30
CA LYS A 44 7.02 1.47 -0.40
C LYS A 44 8.25 2.10 -1.04
N VAL A 45 8.14 3.35 -1.45
CA VAL A 45 9.20 4.10 -2.12
C VAL A 45 9.80 5.08 -1.13
N ALA A 46 11.09 4.96 -0.84
CA ALA A 46 11.78 5.90 0.04
C ALA A 46 11.94 7.25 -0.66
N LEU A 47 11.43 8.31 -0.04
CA LEU A 47 11.77 9.67 -0.42
C LEU A 47 13.13 10.01 0.20
N VAL A 48 14.09 10.34 -0.65
CA VAL A 48 15.43 10.72 -0.20
C VAL A 48 15.34 12.07 0.50
N GLY A 49 15.23 12.02 1.83
CA GLY A 49 15.38 13.17 2.70
C GLY A 49 16.85 13.50 2.94
N MET A 50 17.11 14.73 3.38
CA MET A 50 18.44 15.11 3.86
C MET A 50 18.90 14.16 4.99
N PRO A 51 20.21 13.87 5.13
CA PRO A 51 20.73 12.86 6.05
C PRO A 51 20.39 13.06 7.54
N LEU A 52 19.90 14.24 7.92
CA LEU A 52 19.51 14.61 9.29
C LEU A 52 17.98 14.64 9.51
N MET A 53 17.18 14.30 8.50
CA MET A 53 15.71 14.30 8.56
C MET A 53 15.17 12.87 8.70
N GLN A 54 13.98 12.74 9.28
CA GLN A 54 13.25 11.47 9.27
C GLN A 54 13.00 11.03 7.81
N ARG A 55 13.19 9.74 7.53
CA ARG A 55 12.93 9.17 6.21
C ARG A 55 11.43 9.15 5.96
N HIS A 56 11.00 9.77 4.88
CA HIS A 56 9.64 9.72 4.41
C HIS A 56 9.51 8.69 3.29
N TYR A 57 8.30 8.20 3.08
CA TYR A 57 7.98 7.20 2.09
C TYR A 57 6.70 7.57 1.36
N ASP A 58 6.68 7.24 0.07
CA ASP A 58 5.46 7.17 -0.72
C ASP A 58 5.01 5.72 -0.79
N TYR A 59 3.76 5.49 -0.43
CA TYR A 59 3.10 4.21 -0.59
C TYR A 59 2.22 4.29 -1.84
N VAL A 60 2.53 3.47 -2.82
CA VAL A 60 1.84 3.44 -4.11
C VAL A 60 1.36 2.05 -4.41
N LEU A 61 0.20 1.94 -5.05
CA LEU A 61 -0.34 0.64 -5.44
C LEU A 61 0.59 -0.06 -6.42
N SER A 62 0.92 -1.31 -6.12
CA SER A 62 1.58 -2.21 -7.05
C SER A 62 0.56 -2.73 -8.08
N VAL A 63 1.06 -3.25 -9.21
CA VAL A 63 0.22 -3.94 -10.22
C VAL A 63 -0.72 -4.99 -9.63
N PRO A 64 -0.27 -5.94 -8.76
CA PRO A 64 -1.18 -6.89 -8.12
C PRO A 64 -2.22 -6.23 -7.22
N GLY A 65 -1.86 -5.16 -6.49
CA GLY A 65 -2.81 -4.41 -5.66
C GLY A 65 -3.89 -3.71 -6.49
N LEU A 66 -3.54 -3.18 -7.67
CA LEU A 66 -4.50 -2.62 -8.62
C LEU A 66 -5.46 -3.68 -9.18
N ILE A 67 -4.94 -4.87 -9.50
CA ILE A 67 -5.76 -5.99 -10.00
C ILE A 67 -6.77 -6.42 -8.93
N VAL A 68 -6.29 -6.63 -7.69
CA VAL A 68 -7.15 -6.96 -6.55
C VAL A 68 -8.19 -5.88 -6.33
N LEU A 69 -7.79 -4.61 -6.27
CA LEU A 69 -8.72 -3.52 -6.02
C LEU A 69 -9.83 -3.48 -7.09
N ARG A 70 -9.49 -3.68 -8.37
CA ARG A 70 -10.48 -3.75 -9.46
C ARG A 70 -11.39 -4.98 -9.41
N GLN A 71 -10.92 -6.12 -8.89
CA GLN A 71 -11.75 -7.31 -8.75
C GLN A 71 -12.85 -7.12 -7.70
N TYR A 72 -12.57 -6.34 -6.65
CA TYR A 72 -13.51 -6.09 -5.55
C TYR A 72 -14.32 -4.80 -5.75
N LYS A 73 -13.77 -3.80 -6.46
CA LYS A 73 -14.41 -2.53 -6.81
C LYS A 73 -14.13 -2.17 -8.28
N PRO A 74 -14.99 -2.60 -9.22
CA PRO A 74 -14.84 -2.34 -10.65
C PRO A 74 -14.97 -0.85 -11.01
#